data_AF-A0A4P5XP71-F1
#
_entry.id   AF-A0A4P5XP71-F1
#
_cell.length_a   1.000
_cell.length_b   1.000
_cell.length_c   1.000
_cell.angle_alpha   90.00
_cell.angle_beta   90.00
_cell.angle_gamma   90.00
#
_symmetry.space_group_name_H-M   'P 1'
#
loop_
_entity.id
_entity.type
_entity.pdbx_description
1 polymer ?
#
loop_
_entity_poly.entity_id
_entity_poly.type
_entity_poly.pdbx_seq_one_letter_code
_entity_poly.pdbx_strand_id
1 'polypeptide(L)'
;MKVEIIDEPIRFHLHGIGGVVENERYSEVGLRLMNEMWQVVKGAGILTTGINHWVYLPDGRMFVGVELRSPQRVPTLDQLEPLEFELQRYMKHVHVGPYQALPQKWKELKAELAARGEVIGSPSLEIYGHNCDEPSKSETTILIGLQQ
;
A
#
# COMPACT_ATOMS: atom_id res chain seq x y z
N MET A 1 17.12 1.75 14.35
CA MET A 1 15.67 1.46 14.56
C MET A 1 15.49 -0.06 14.53
N LYS A 2 14.59 -0.67 15.32
CA LYS A 2 14.36 -2.12 15.20
C LYS A 2 13.38 -2.38 14.06
N VAL A 3 13.88 -2.81 12.90
CA VAL A 3 13.04 -3.31 11.80
C VAL A 3 12.92 -4.82 11.89
N GLU A 4 11.71 -5.33 11.67
CA GLU A 4 11.36 -6.74 11.68
C GLU A 4 11.38 -7.25 10.23
N ILE A 5 12.16 -8.29 9.95
CA ILE A 5 12.17 -8.98 8.66
C ILE A 5 11.43 -10.29 8.86
N ILE A 6 10.50 -10.57 7.94
CA ILE A 6 9.65 -11.74 7.93
C ILE A 6 9.93 -12.51 6.65
N ASP A 7 10.27 -13.79 6.80
CA ASP A 7 10.56 -14.74 5.71
C ASP A 7 9.37 -15.68 5.44
N GLU A 8 8.21 -15.41 6.04
CA GLU A 8 6.97 -16.14 5.79
C GLU A 8 6.14 -15.40 4.73
N PRO A 9 5.77 -16.04 3.61
CA PRO A 9 5.10 -15.34 2.52
C PRO A 9 3.74 -14.77 2.89
N ILE A 10 3.44 -13.58 2.39
CA ILE A 10 2.11 -12.96 2.48
C ILE A 10 1.57 -12.63 1.09
N ARG A 11 0.31 -12.99 0.84
CA ARG A 11 -0.40 -12.76 -0.42
C ARG A 11 -1.39 -11.62 -0.28
N PHE A 12 -1.48 -10.83 -1.33
CA PHE A 12 -2.48 -9.77 -1.46
C PHE A 12 -3.30 -10.00 -2.73
N HIS A 13 -4.61 -9.82 -2.59
CA HIS A 13 -5.53 -9.75 -3.71
C HIS A 13 -6.35 -8.47 -3.58
N LEU A 14 -5.95 -7.47 -4.34
CA LEU A 14 -6.51 -6.12 -4.28
C LEU A 14 -7.30 -5.83 -5.55
N HIS A 15 -8.31 -4.97 -5.42
CA HIS A 15 -9.01 -4.36 -6.55
C HIS A 15 -8.91 -2.85 -6.42
N GLY A 16 -8.57 -2.17 -7.52
CA GLY A 16 -8.14 -0.79 -7.42
C GLY A 16 -7.83 -0.12 -8.74
N ILE A 17 -7.07 0.97 -8.67
CA ILE A 17 -6.69 1.77 -9.83
C ILE A 17 -5.18 2.00 -9.80
N GLY A 18 -4.53 1.72 -10.93
CA GLY A 18 -3.12 1.98 -11.16
C GLY A 18 -2.86 3.34 -11.80
N GLY A 19 -1.66 3.89 -11.58
CA GLY A 19 -1.22 5.12 -12.22
C GLY A 19 0.31 5.22 -12.29
N VAL A 20 0.80 6.06 -13.20
CA VAL A 20 2.21 6.45 -13.27
C VAL A 20 2.44 7.62 -12.33
N VAL A 21 3.57 7.59 -11.61
CA VAL A 21 4.02 8.62 -10.70
C VAL A 21 5.19 9.36 -11.33
N GLU A 22 4.90 10.54 -11.88
CA GLU A 22 5.93 11.44 -12.40
C GLU A 22 6.54 12.27 -11.27
N ASN A 23 7.85 12.52 -11.36
CA ASN A 23 8.59 13.39 -10.44
C ASN A 23 8.44 13.01 -8.95
N GLU A 24 8.31 11.71 -8.65
CA GLU A 24 8.17 11.19 -7.29
C GLU A 24 6.98 11.76 -6.49
N ARG A 25 5.94 12.27 -7.17
CA ARG A 25 4.73 12.84 -6.54
C ARG A 25 3.77 11.77 -6.02
N TYR A 26 4.29 10.79 -5.28
CA TYR A 26 3.55 9.62 -4.81
C TYR A 26 2.33 10.00 -3.96
N SER A 27 2.46 10.97 -3.06
CA SER A 27 1.34 11.38 -2.19
C SER A 27 0.16 11.94 -2.98
N GLU A 28 0.42 12.72 -4.02
CA GLU A 28 -0.64 13.33 -4.83
C GLU A 28 -1.29 12.30 -5.75
N VAL A 29 -0.49 11.49 -6.43
CA VAL A 29 -1.01 10.43 -7.30
C VAL A 29 -1.78 9.41 -6.48
N GLY A 30 -1.26 8.99 -5.33
CA GLY A 30 -1.94 8.10 -4.39
C GLY A 30 -3.28 8.65 -3.93
N LEU A 31 -3.35 9.91 -3.51
CA LEU A 31 -4.61 10.54 -3.09
C LEU A 31 -5.62 10.61 -4.24
N ARG A 32 -5.18 10.95 -5.45
CA ARG A 32 -6.03 10.98 -6.64
C ARG A 32 -6.60 9.60 -6.95
N LEU A 33 -5.74 8.58 -7.07
CA LEU A 33 -6.15 7.19 -7.35
C LEU A 33 -7.07 6.65 -6.26
N MET A 34 -6.79 6.95 -4.99
CA MET A 34 -7.64 6.59 -3.86
C MET A 34 -9.03 7.21 -3.98
N ASN A 35 -9.12 8.50 -4.29
CA ASN A 35 -10.40 9.19 -4.44
C ASN A 35 -11.21 8.61 -5.60
N GLU A 36 -10.58 8.38 -6.75
CA GLU A 36 -11.20 7.74 -7.92
C GLU A 36 -11.73 6.34 -7.58
N MET A 37 -10.89 5.50 -6.95
CA MET A 37 -11.27 4.16 -6.52
C MET A 37 -12.49 4.19 -5.58
N TRP A 38 -12.50 5.07 -4.57
CA TRP A 38 -13.62 5.16 -3.63
C TRP A 38 -14.91 5.67 -4.28
N GLN A 39 -14.84 6.52 -5.32
CA GLN A 39 -16.03 6.90 -6.08
C GLN A 39 -16.66 5.67 -6.76
N VAL A 40 -15.83 4.83 -7.38
CA VAL A 40 -16.30 3.59 -8.02
C VAL A 40 -16.87 2.62 -6.98
N VAL A 41 -16.13 2.35 -5.89
CA VAL A 41 -16.56 1.43 -4.82
C VAL A 41 -17.90 1.85 -4.21
N LYS A 42 -18.06 3.14 -3.89
CA LYS A 42 -19.30 3.67 -3.30
C LYS A 42 -20.44 3.71 -4.31
N GLY A 43 -20.17 4.15 -5.55
CA GLY A 43 -21.16 4.24 -6.61
C GLY A 43 -21.75 2.88 -6.99
N ALA A 44 -20.93 1.83 -6.94
CA ALA A 44 -21.34 0.46 -7.26
C ALA A 44 -21.77 -0.37 -6.03
N GLY A 45 -21.67 0.17 -4.80
CA GLY A 45 -22.03 -0.56 -3.58
C GLY A 45 -21.17 -1.79 -3.30
N ILE A 46 -19.89 -1.77 -3.70
CA ILE A 46 -18.97 -2.90 -3.57
C ILE A 46 -18.61 -3.10 -2.08
N LEU A 47 -18.71 -4.34 -1.60
CA LEU A 47 -18.37 -4.67 -0.22
C LEU A 47 -16.87 -4.94 -0.06
N THR A 48 -16.17 -4.04 0.62
CA THR A 48 -14.72 -4.09 0.84
C THR A 48 -14.38 -4.22 2.33
N THR A 49 -13.13 -4.57 2.64
CA THR A 49 -12.64 -4.56 4.03
C THR A 49 -12.65 -3.16 4.62
N GLY A 50 -12.65 -2.12 3.79
CA GLY A 50 -12.56 -0.72 4.20
C GLY A 50 -11.12 -0.21 4.33
N ILE A 51 -10.13 -1.08 4.11
CA ILE A 51 -8.71 -0.81 4.35
C ILE A 51 -8.02 -0.46 3.04
N ASN A 52 -7.45 0.75 2.97
CA ASN A 52 -6.70 1.19 1.79
C ASN A 52 -5.31 0.56 1.77
N HIS A 53 -4.88 0.18 0.58
CA HIS A 53 -3.55 -0.30 0.27
C HIS A 53 -2.94 0.59 -0.80
N TRP A 54 -1.81 1.21 -0.51
CA TRP A 54 -0.99 1.93 -1.49
C TRP A 54 0.20 1.06 -1.84
N VAL A 55 0.23 0.55 -3.07
CA VAL A 55 1.25 -0.37 -3.56
C VAL A 55 2.19 0.38 -4.49
N TYR A 56 3.47 0.38 -4.14
CA TYR A 56 4.57 0.91 -4.92
C TYR A 56 5.09 -0.20 -5.83
N LEU A 57 4.94 0.00 -7.14
CA LEU A 57 5.31 -0.93 -8.19
C LEU A 57 6.60 -0.46 -8.89
N PRO A 58 7.24 -1.30 -9.74
CA PRO A 58 8.39 -0.89 -10.53
C PRO A 58 8.07 0.27 -11.48
N ASP A 59 9.11 0.88 -12.04
CA ASP A 59 9.04 1.88 -13.11
C ASP A 59 8.21 3.13 -12.74
N GLY A 60 8.23 3.51 -11.46
CA GLY A 60 7.49 4.67 -10.96
C GLY A 60 5.97 4.49 -11.03
N ARG A 61 5.48 3.25 -11.04
CA ARG A 61 4.05 2.97 -10.98
C ARG A 61 3.57 2.85 -9.55
N MET A 62 2.31 3.20 -9.35
CA MET A 62 1.62 3.04 -8.09
C MET A 62 0.24 2.46 -8.35
N PHE A 63 -0.23 1.66 -7.40
CA PHE A 63 -1.58 1.12 -7.41
C PHE A 63 -2.23 1.38 -6.07
N VAL A 64 -3.47 1.87 -6.08
CA VAL A 64 -4.27 2.02 -4.87
C VAL A 64 -5.43 1.05 -4.94
N GLY A 65 -5.54 0.20 -3.92
CA GLY A 65 -6.53 -0.86 -3.91
C GLY A 65 -7.10 -1.17 -2.53
N VAL A 66 -8.15 -1.99 -2.55
CA VAL A 66 -8.84 -2.51 -1.37
C VAL A 66 -9.09 -4.00 -1.55
N GLU A 67 -9.17 -4.72 -0.44
CA GLU A 67 -9.62 -6.11 -0.45
C GLU A 67 -11.15 -6.17 -0.46
N LEU A 68 -11.70 -7.12 -1.22
CA LEU A 68 -13.14 -7.37 -1.28
C LEU A 68 -13.53 -8.39 -0.19
N ARG A 69 -14.67 -8.18 0.49
CA ARG A 69 -15.15 -9.13 1.53
C ARG A 69 -15.66 -10.45 0.97
N SER A 70 -15.90 -10.52 -0.33
CA SER A 70 -16.29 -11.73 -1.04
C SER A 70 -15.86 -11.61 -2.49
N PRO A 71 -15.60 -12.73 -3.20
CA PRO A 71 -15.42 -12.73 -4.65
C PRO A 71 -16.76 -12.40 -5.30
N GLN A 72 -17.14 -11.13 -5.27
CA GLN A 72 -18.36 -10.65 -5.90
C GLN A 72 -18.10 -10.59 -7.40
N ARG A 73 -18.92 -11.28 -8.20
CA ARG A 73 -19.03 -11.00 -9.64
C ARG A 73 -19.81 -9.70 -9.81
N VAL A 74 -19.18 -8.56 -9.52
CA VAL A 74 -19.79 -7.26 -9.78
C VAL A 74 -19.47 -6.86 -11.22
N PRO A 75 -20.46 -6.54 -12.06
CA PRO A 75 -20.21 -6.09 -13.44
C PRO A 75 -19.31 -4.83 -13.51
N THR A 76 -19.26 -4.05 -12.43
CA THR A 76 -18.45 -2.83 -12.30
C THR A 76 -16.98 -3.07 -11.94
N LEU A 77 -16.54 -4.33 -11.85
CA LEU A 77 -15.12 -4.68 -11.76
C LEU A 77 -14.32 -4.20 -12.98
N ASP A 78 -14.96 -3.94 -14.12
CA ASP A 78 -14.28 -3.41 -15.31
C ASP A 78 -13.57 -2.06 -15.06
N GLN A 79 -13.96 -1.33 -14.01
CA GLN A 79 -13.33 -0.06 -13.60
C GLN A 79 -12.28 -0.22 -12.48
N LEU A 80 -12.23 -1.38 -11.82
CA LEU A 80 -11.26 -1.69 -10.77
C LEU A 80 -10.39 -2.86 -11.21
N GLU A 81 -9.16 -2.55 -11.58
CA GLU A 81 -8.19 -3.55 -11.99
C GLU A 81 -7.83 -4.47 -10.82
N PRO A 82 -7.80 -5.79 -11.02
CA PRO A 82 -7.27 -6.72 -10.01
C PRO A 82 -5.74 -6.62 -9.97
N LEU A 83 -5.18 -6.63 -8.77
CA LEU A 83 -3.75 -6.76 -8.52
C LEU A 83 -3.51 -7.86 -7.50
N GLU A 84 -2.87 -8.93 -7.95
CA GLU A 84 -2.42 -10.04 -7.11
C GLU A 84 -0.89 -10.06 -7.04
N PHE A 85 -0.35 -10.17 -5.83
CA PHE A 85 1.08 -10.34 -5.62
C PHE A 85 1.38 -11.02 -4.30
N GLU A 86 2.62 -11.50 -4.17
CA GLU A 86 3.12 -12.16 -2.97
C GLU A 86 4.44 -11.51 -2.55
N LEU A 87 4.57 -11.19 -1.26
CA LEU A 87 5.85 -10.84 -0.66
C LEU A 87 6.43 -12.10 -0.02
N GLN A 88 7.43 -12.68 -0.66
CA GLN A 88 8.14 -13.87 -0.14
C GLN A 88 8.91 -13.55 1.14
N ARG A 89 9.55 -12.38 1.14
CA ARG A 89 10.38 -11.86 2.21
C ARG A 89 10.19 -10.36 2.28
N TYR A 90 9.92 -9.84 3.47
CA TYR A 90 9.61 -8.43 3.61
C TYR A 90 9.98 -7.89 4.98
N MET A 91 10.28 -6.59 5.02
CA MET A 91 10.37 -5.84 6.25
C MET A 91 8.99 -5.29 6.61
N LYS A 92 8.60 -5.44 7.87
CA LYS A 92 7.36 -4.88 8.43
C LYS A 92 7.67 -3.79 9.45
N HIS A 93 6.97 -2.67 9.32
CA HIS A 93 7.00 -1.58 10.30
C HIS A 93 5.63 -0.97 10.46
N VAL A 94 5.22 -0.70 11.70
CA VAL A 94 3.98 0.05 12.00
C VAL A 94 4.36 1.48 12.35
N HIS A 95 3.98 2.43 11.50
CA HIS A 95 4.06 3.85 11.78
C HIS A 95 2.78 4.30 12.50
N VAL A 96 2.94 4.95 13.64
CA VAL A 96 1.84 5.59 14.38
C VAL A 96 2.09 7.10 14.39
N GLY A 97 1.19 7.85 13.79
CA GLY A 97 1.28 9.31 13.73
C GLY A 97 0.90 9.89 12.36
N PRO A 98 1.17 11.19 12.14
CA PRO A 98 0.66 11.90 10.98
C PRO A 98 1.21 11.35 9.66
N TYR A 99 0.37 11.28 8.63
CA TYR A 99 0.74 10.81 7.30
C TYR A 99 1.83 11.69 6.64
N GLN A 100 1.91 12.96 7.01
CA GLN A 100 2.97 13.87 6.53
C GLN A 100 4.38 13.42 6.97
N ALA A 101 4.49 12.58 8.01
CA ALA A 101 5.77 12.02 8.46
C ALA A 101 6.17 10.74 7.70
N LEU A 102 5.27 10.12 6.92
CA LEU A 102 5.55 8.89 6.18
C LEU A 102 6.73 9.02 5.21
N PRO A 103 6.89 10.10 4.41
CA PRO A 103 8.02 10.21 3.50
C PRO A 103 9.37 10.17 4.22
N GLN A 104 9.46 10.80 5.39
CA GLN A 104 10.65 10.76 6.23
C GLN A 104 10.86 9.36 6.83
N LYS A 105 9.77 8.71 7.29
CA LYS A 105 9.82 7.34 7.81
C LYS A 105 10.33 6.34 6.76
N TRP A 106 9.89 6.47 5.51
CA TRP A 106 10.40 5.67 4.40
C TRP A 106 11.90 5.86 4.19
N LYS A 107 12.41 7.09 4.23
CA LYS A 107 13.85 7.36 4.11
C LYS A 107 14.65 6.66 5.22
N GLU A 108 14.16 6.74 6.46
CA GLU A 108 14.80 6.07 7.60
C GLU A 108 14.79 4.54 7.48
N LEU A 109 13.66 3.96 7.05
CA LEU A 109 13.55 2.51 6.84
C LEU A 109 14.48 2.02 5.73
N LYS A 110 14.54 2.74 4.60
CA LYS A 110 15.45 2.43 3.49
C LYS A 110 16.91 2.51 3.92
N ALA A 111 17.28 3.53 4.69
CA ALA A 111 18.65 3.68 5.21
C ALA A 111 19.04 2.57 6.19
N GLU A 112 18.12 2.16 7.07
CA GLU A 112 18.35 1.04 8.00
C GLU A 112 18.49 -0.29 7.26
N LEU A 113 17.66 -0.56 6.24
CA LEU A 113 17.79 -1.76 5.40
C LEU A 113 19.13 -1.79 4.65
N ALA A 114 19.52 -0.66 4.04
CA ALA A 114 20.81 -0.55 3.37
C ALA A 114 22.00 -0.78 4.33
N ALA A 115 21.92 -0.25 5.57
CA ALA A 115 22.94 -0.45 6.59
C ALA A 115 23.08 -1.94 7.03
N ARG A 116 22.03 -2.73 6.83
CA ARG A 116 22.02 -4.19 7.10
C ARG A 116 22.42 -5.03 5.88
N GLY A 117 22.71 -4.39 4.74
CA GLY A 117 23.02 -5.08 3.47
C GLY A 117 21.79 -5.65 2.77
N GLU A 118 20.57 -5.26 3.19
CA GLU A 118 19.33 -5.72 2.57
C GLU A 118 19.06 -4.98 1.27
N VAL A 119 18.57 -5.71 0.26
CA VAL A 119 18.21 -5.14 -1.04
C VAL A 119 16.69 -5.03 -1.14
N ILE A 120 16.21 -3.82 -1.42
CA ILE A 120 14.78 -3.55 -1.55
C ILE A 120 14.28 -4.13 -2.88
N GLY A 121 13.27 -4.97 -2.79
CA GLY A 121 12.53 -5.53 -3.91
C GLY A 121 11.23 -4.77 -4.18
N SER A 122 10.45 -5.34 -5.10
CA SER A 122 9.13 -4.85 -5.46
C SER A 122 8.15 -6.03 -5.51
N PRO A 123 6.88 -5.85 -5.11
CA PRO A 123 6.27 -4.60 -4.64
C PRO A 123 6.61 -4.25 -3.18
N SER A 124 6.34 -3.00 -2.81
CA SER A 124 6.26 -2.55 -1.41
C SER A 124 4.94 -1.82 -1.20
N LEU A 125 4.43 -1.73 0.02
CA LEU A 125 3.11 -1.14 0.25
C LEU A 125 2.93 -0.47 1.62
N GLU A 126 1.95 0.41 1.67
CA GLU A 126 1.35 0.95 2.88
C GLU A 126 -0.08 0.45 3.04
N ILE A 127 -0.43 0.02 4.26
CA ILE A 127 -1.76 -0.43 4.65
C ILE A 127 -2.30 0.53 5.70
N TYR A 128 -3.39 1.21 5.38
CA TYR A 128 -4.00 2.23 6.26
C TYR A 128 -5.10 1.58 7.10
N GLY A 129 -4.72 1.10 8.28
CA GLY A 129 -5.57 0.23 9.11
C GLY A 129 -6.70 0.94 9.84
N HIS A 130 -6.44 2.11 10.44
CA HIS A 130 -7.44 2.89 11.17
C HIS A 130 -7.31 4.37 10.81
N ASN A 131 -8.30 4.88 10.08
CA ASN A 131 -8.50 6.32 9.96
C ASN A 131 -9.18 6.77 11.26
N CYS A 132 -8.37 7.12 12.27
CA CYS A 132 -8.86 7.77 13.47
C CYS A 132 -9.01 9.28 13.18
N ASP A 133 -10.05 9.92 13.69
CA ASP A 133 -10.23 11.38 13.58
C ASP A 133 -9.08 12.17 14.25
N GLU A 134 -8.24 11.50 15.04
CA GLU A 134 -6.99 12.03 15.58
C GLU A 134 -5.79 11.60 14.72
N PRO A 135 -5.16 12.52 13.95
CA PRO A 135 -4.02 12.21 13.08
C PRO A 135 -2.78 11.65 13.80
N SER A 136 -2.66 11.89 15.12
CA SER A 136 -1.59 11.36 15.96
C SER A 136 -1.74 9.86 16.26
N LYS A 137 -2.93 9.31 16.04
CA LYS A 137 -3.27 7.90 16.26
C LYS A 137 -3.47 7.14 14.95
N SER A 138 -3.26 7.79 13.80
CA SER A 138 -3.32 7.13 12.50
C SER A 138 -2.23 6.07 12.41
N GLU A 139 -2.64 4.83 12.18
CA GLU A 139 -1.73 3.70 12.02
C GLU A 139 -1.57 3.37 10.53
N THR A 140 -0.32 3.27 10.11
CA THR A 140 0.06 2.82 8.76
C THR A 140 1.04 1.67 8.89
N THR A 141 0.66 0.49 8.40
CA THR A 141 1.62 -0.61 8.28
C THR A 141 2.37 -0.47 6.97
N ILE A 142 3.69 -0.31 7.05
CA ILE A 142 4.61 -0.28 5.93
C ILE A 142 5.19 -1.68 5.76
N LEU A 143 5.04 -2.25 4.57
CA LEU A 143 5.66 -3.49 4.15
C LEU A 143 6.62 -3.20 2.99
N ILE A 144 7.90 -3.49 3.18
CA ILE A 144 8.92 -3.34 2.13
C ILE A 144 9.32 -4.73 1.66
N GLY A 145 9.01 -5.06 0.40
CA GLY A 145 9.49 -6.29 -0.22
C GLY A 145 11.01 -6.29 -0.28
N LEU A 146 11.64 -7.42 0.05
CA LEU A 146 13.09 -7.60 -0.01
C LEU A 146 13.44 -8.61 -1.10
N GLN A 147 14.59 -8.43 -1.74
CA GLN A 147 15.16 -9.46 -2.62
C GLN A 147 15.70 -10.62 -1.78
N GLN A 148 15.69 -11.82 -2.38
CA GLN A 148 16.34 -13.01 -1.83
C GLN A 148 17.83 -13.01 -2.17
#